data_AF-A0AA42NX33-F1
#
_entry.id   AF-A0AA42NX33-F1
#
_cell.length_a   1.000
_cell.length_b   1.000
_cell.length_c   1.000
_cell.angle_alpha   90.00
_cell.angle_beta   90.00
_cell.angle_gamma   90.00
#
_symmetry.space_group_name_H-M   'P 1'
#
loop_
_entity.id
_entity.type
_entity.pdbx_description
1 polymer ?
#
loop_
_entity_poly.entity_id
_entity_poly.type
_entity_poly.pdbx_seq_one_letter_code
_entity_poly.pdbx_strand_id
1 'polypeptide(L)' 'MEIIFEVGFHIISAIFRFILVNIVLDIIVEIVVRATGYGIVYCYRFGQNVDIDSFEVILMGFLFWLGLIPFSLYIFVFK' A
#
# COMPACT_ATOMS: atom_id res chain seq x y z
N MET A 1 -31.27 26.29 -7.84
CA MET A 1 -31.20 25.25 -6.79
C MET A 1 -30.34 24.08 -7.25
N GLU A 2 -30.49 23.62 -8.50
CA GLU A 2 -29.67 22.56 -9.10
C GLU A 2 -28.17 22.89 -9.19
N ILE A 3 -27.80 24.09 -9.64
CA ILE A 3 -26.38 24.50 -9.80
C ILE A 3 -25.63 24.48 -8.46
N ILE A 4 -26.28 24.89 -7.36
CA ILE A 4 -25.66 24.90 -6.02
C ILE A 4 -25.47 23.47 -5.50
N PHE A 5 -26.42 22.59 -5.80
CA PHE A 5 -26.34 21.17 -5.44
C PHE A 5 -25.25 20.44 -6.23
N GLU A 6 -25.13 20.73 -7.53
CA GLU A 6 -24.13 20.14 -8.42
C GLU A 6 -22.70 20.59 -8.06
N VAL A 7 -22.51 21.89 -7.77
CA VAL A 7 -21.23 22.41 -7.29
C VAL A 7 -20.88 21.83 -5.92
N GLY A 8 -21.85 21.73 -5.01
CA GLY A 8 -21.66 21.11 -3.69
C GLY A 8 -21.25 19.63 -3.82
N PHE A 9 -21.90 18.87 -4.69
CA PHE A 9 -21.59 17.46 -4.94
C PHE A 9 -20.18 17.28 -5.53
N HIS A 10 -19.77 18.13 -6.47
CA HIS A 10 -18.42 18.09 -7.04
C HIS A 10 -17.33 18.34 -5.99
N ILE A 11 -17.53 19.33 -5.11
CA ILE A 11 -16.57 19.64 -4.04
C ILE A 11 -16.48 18.47 -3.04
N ILE A 12 -17.62 17.92 -2.63
CA ILE A 12 -17.66 16.76 -1.72
C ILE A 12 -17.00 15.54 -2.36
N SER A 13 -17.26 15.28 -3.65
CA SER A 13 -16.63 14.19 -4.40
C SER A 13 -15.12 14.36 -4.52
N ALA A 14 -14.64 15.59 -4.74
CA ALA A 14 -13.21 15.88 -4.82
C ALA A 14 -12.52 15.68 -3.46
N ILE A 15 -13.14 16.16 -2.36
CA ILE A 15 -12.62 15.95 -1.00
C ILE A 15 -12.61 14.47 -0.65
N PHE A 16 -13.68 13.73 -0.99
CA PHE A 16 -13.77 12.31 -0.76
C PHE A 16 -12.70 11.53 -1.54
N ARG A 17 -12.47 11.88 -2.81
CA ARG A 17 -11.37 11.30 -3.60
C ARG A 17 -10.02 11.64 -3.00
N PHE A 18 -9.79 12.87 -2.57
CA PHE A 18 -8.52 13.24 -1.96
C PHE A 18 -8.23 12.43 -0.69
N ILE A 19 -9.21 12.33 0.21
CA ILE A 19 -9.06 11.59 1.47
C ILE A 19 -8.94 10.09 1.19
N LEU A 20 -9.86 9.52 0.41
CA LEU A 20 -9.94 8.07 0.24
C LEU A 20 -8.86 7.57 -0.73
N VAL A 21 -8.55 8.29 -1.80
CA VAL A 21 -7.50 7.83 -2.72
C VAL A 21 -6.12 8.09 -2.13
N ASN A 22 -5.81 9.30 -1.65
CA ASN A 22 -4.44 9.55 -1.20
C ASN A 22 -4.19 8.98 0.20
N ILE A 23 -4.99 9.36 1.20
CA ILE A 23 -4.70 8.99 2.59
C ILE A 23 -4.90 7.49 2.80
N VAL A 24 -6.00 6.91 2.31
CA VAL A 24 -6.26 5.49 2.53
C VAL A 24 -5.31 4.62 1.70
N LEU A 25 -4.98 4.97 0.45
CA LEU A 25 -3.98 4.19 -0.29
C LEU A 25 -2.60 4.31 0.34
N ASP A 26 -2.17 5.49 0.79
CA ASP A 26 -0.88 5.66 1.44
C ASP A 26 -0.78 4.80 2.71
N ILE A 27 -1.82 4.84 3.56
CA ILE A 27 -1.89 4.01 4.77
C ILE A 27 -1.90 2.52 4.40
N ILE A 28 -2.67 2.10 3.39
CA ILE A 28 -2.72 0.70 2.97
C ILE A 28 -1.36 0.26 2.44
N VAL A 29 -0.73 1.05 1.57
CA VAL A 29 0.60 0.74 1.02
C VAL A 29 1.62 0.65 2.13
N GLU A 30 1.59 1.59 3.07
CA GLU A 30 2.48 1.59 4.23
C GLU A 30 2.31 0.35 5.10
N ILE A 31 1.07 0.01 5.48
CA ILE A 31 0.76 -1.19 6.27
C ILE A 31 1.19 -2.45 5.50
N VAL A 32 0.83 -2.55 4.23
CA VAL A 32 1.10 -3.74 3.41
C VAL A 32 2.58 -3.95 3.19
N VAL A 33 3.34 -2.89 2.89
CA VAL A 33 4.78 -2.97 2.66
C VAL A 33 5.54 -3.19 3.97
N ARG A 34 5.23 -2.43 5.03
CA ARG A 34 5.94 -2.58 6.32
C ARG A 34 5.62 -3.91 7.00
N ALA A 35 4.37 -4.35 6.99
CA ALA A 35 3.99 -5.62 7.63
C ALA A 35 4.63 -6.83 6.93
N THR A 36 4.61 -6.86 5.59
CA THR A 36 5.28 -7.96 4.86
C THR A 36 6.79 -7.89 5.02
N GLY A 37 7.37 -6.70 4.93
CA GLY A 37 8.79 -6.46 5.15
C GLY A 37 9.25 -6.90 6.53
N TYR A 38 8.50 -6.55 7.57
CA TYR A 38 8.77 -6.96 8.95
C TYR A 38 8.74 -8.48 9.08
N GLY A 39 7.71 -9.15 8.51
CA GLY A 39 7.63 -10.60 8.51
C GLY A 39 8.84 -11.25 7.84
N ILE A 40 9.24 -10.76 6.67
CA ILE A 40 10.41 -11.25 5.95
C ILE A 40 11.69 -11.07 6.79
N VAL A 41 11.87 -9.86 7.35
CA VAL A 41 13.05 -9.53 8.14
C VAL A 41 13.13 -10.34 9.42
N TYR A 42 12.02 -10.48 10.12
CA TYR A 42 11.90 -11.29 11.32
C TYR A 42 12.23 -12.77 11.05
N CYS A 43 11.76 -13.30 9.91
CA CYS A 43 12.04 -14.67 9.50
C CYS A 43 13.53 -14.92 9.23
N TYR A 44 14.20 -14.08 8.43
CA TYR A 44 15.60 -14.35 8.09
C TYR A 44 16.57 -13.99 9.23
N ARG A 45 16.19 -13.09 10.15
CA ARG A 45 16.97 -12.78 11.36
C ARG A 45 16.71 -13.74 12.53
N PHE A 46 15.93 -14.80 12.31
CA PHE A 46 15.65 -15.86 13.29
C PHE A 46 15.18 -15.33 14.66
N GLY A 47 14.25 -14.37 14.66
CA GLY A 47 13.64 -13.87 15.89
C GLY A 47 14.48 -12.89 16.70
N GLN A 48 15.55 -12.32 16.12
CA GLN A 48 16.18 -11.12 16.66
C GLN A 48 15.19 -9.95 16.67
N ASN A 49 15.46 -8.97 17.53
CA ASN A 49 14.62 -7.78 17.60
C ASN A 49 14.74 -6.99 16.29
N VAL A 50 13.62 -6.83 15.58
CA VAL A 50 13.55 -6.13 14.30
C VAL A 50 12.81 -4.83 14.52
N ASP A 51 13.44 -3.73 14.14
CA ASP A 51 12.78 -2.44 14.12
C ASP A 51 11.87 -2.36 12.88
N ILE A 52 10.56 -2.19 13.11
CA ILE A 52 9.54 -2.08 12.06
C ILE A 52 9.72 -0.82 11.21
N ASP A 53 10.35 0.21 11.76
CA ASP A 53 10.61 1.47 11.08
C ASP A 53 11.97 1.47 10.36
N SER A 54 12.69 0.35 10.39
CA SER A 54 13.97 0.23 9.71
C SER A 54 13.82 0.31 8.19
N PHE A 55 14.79 0.96 7.56
CA PHE A 55 14.88 1.03 6.10
C PHE A 55 14.89 -0.36 5.44
N GLU A 56 15.49 -1.34 6.13
CA GLU A 56 15.56 -2.72 5.68
C GLU A 56 14.18 -3.39 5.59
N VAL A 57 13.30 -3.16 6.57
CA VAL A 57 11.91 -3.65 6.54
C VAL A 57 11.18 -3.08 5.33
N ILE A 58 11.26 -1.77 5.11
CA ILE A 58 10.62 -1.11 3.97
C ILE A 58 11.17 -1.67 2.65
N LEU A 59 12.50 -1.80 2.53
CA LEU A 59 13.15 -2.32 1.33
C LEU A 59 12.73 -3.76 1.02
N MET A 60 12.72 -4.63 2.03
CA MET A 60 12.36 -6.05 1.86
C MET A 60 10.88 -6.21 1.49
N GLY A 61 10.00 -5.44 2.12
CA GLY A 61 8.58 -5.40 1.77
C GLY A 61 8.37 -4.94 0.33
N PHE A 62 9.06 -3.87 -0.08
CA PHE A 62 8.96 -3.34 -1.44
C PHE A 62 9.46 -4.34 -2.49
N LEU A 63 10.62 -4.97 -2.26
CA LEU A 63 11.18 -5.98 -3.16
C LEU A 63 10.26 -7.20 -3.29
N PHE A 64 9.66 -7.63 -2.19
CA PHE A 64 8.70 -8.74 -2.20
C PHE A 64 7.50 -8.43 -3.11
N TRP A 65 6.88 -7.26 -2.94
CA TRP A 65 5.74 -6.86 -3.78
C TRP A 65 6.15 -6.61 -5.23
N LEU A 66 7.34 -6.05 -5.45
CA LEU A 66 7.91 -5.83 -6.79
C LEU A 66 8.16 -7.14 -7.53
N GLY A 67 8.46 -8.25 -6.83
CA GLY A 67 8.57 -9.57 -7.43
C GLY A 67 7.22 -10.30 -7.54
N LEU A 68 6.37 -10.19 -6.51
CA LEU A 68 5.09 -10.89 -6.43
C LEU A 68 4.12 -10.42 -7.52
N ILE A 69 3.99 -9.11 -7.75
CA ILE A 69 3.08 -8.56 -8.76
C ILE A 69 3.38 -9.10 -10.17
N PRO A 70 4.60 -8.96 -10.73
CA PRO A 70 4.91 -9.47 -12.06
C PRO A 70 4.85 -10.99 -12.11
N PHE A 71 5.19 -11.69 -11.03
CA PHE A 71 5.06 -13.15 -10.97
C PHE A 71 3.60 -13.60 -11.02
N SER A 72 2.70 -12.94 -10.27
CA SER A 72 1.26 -13.17 -10.32
C SER A 72 0.67 -12.88 -11.69
N LEU A 73 1.10 -11.79 -12.33
CA LEU A 73 0.68 -11.46 -13.70
C LEU A 73 1.19 -12.50 -14.71
N TYR A 74 2.43 -12.95 -14.57
CA TYR A 74 2.98 -14.01 -15.42
C TYR A 74 2.14 -15.29 -15.30
N ILE A 75 1.80 -15.72 -14.08
CA ILE A 75 0.94 -16.89 -13.88
C ILE A 75 -0.43 -16.66 -14.53
N PHE A 76 -1.05 -15.50 -14.31
CA PHE A 76 -2.40 -15.23 -14.84
C PHE A 76 -2.45 -15.16 -16.38
N VAL A 77 -1.40 -14.64 -17.02
CA VAL A 77 -1.36 -14.45 -18.47
C VAL A 77 -0.96 -15.73 -19.20
N PHE A 78 -0.04 -16.51 -18.64
CA PHE A 78 0.57 -17.66 -19.30
C PHE A 78 0.04 -19.02 -18.81
N LYS A 79 -0.89 -19.03 -17.86
CA LYS A 79 -1.52 -20.25 -17.32
C LYS A 79 -3.03 -20.09 -17.25
#